data_AF-A0A2U1PHE3-F1
#
_entry.id   AF-A0A2U1PHE3-F1
#
_cell.length_a   1.000
_cell.length_b   1.000
_cell.length_c   1.000
_cell.angle_alpha   90.00
_cell.angle_beta   90.00
_cell.angle_gamma   90.00
#
_symmetry.space_group_name_H-M   'P 1'
#
loop_
_entity.id
_entity.type
_entity.pdbx_description
1 polymer ?
#
loop_
_entity_poly.entity_id
_entity_poly.type
_entity_poly.pdbx_seq_one_letter_code
_entity_poly.pdbx_strand_id
1 'polypeptide(L)'
;MTSMTTPYHTICPFNREIVEYRKPHGFETPEFQLYDGTTDPYDHLYSFKATVDLYNLPEPELCKLFWTTLTGNAGRWFYNLLLDLDNCESLVL
;
A
#
# COMPACT_ATOMS: atom_id res chain seq x y z
N MET A 1 24.79 -18.20 21.12
CA MET A 1 23.94 -17.00 20.96
C MET A 1 23.11 -17.23 19.71
N THR A 2 21.88 -17.68 19.90
CA THR A 2 20.97 -18.06 18.82
C THR A 2 20.45 -16.78 18.17
N SER A 3 20.81 -16.54 16.90
CA SER A 3 20.16 -15.49 16.11
C SER A 3 18.66 -15.77 16.07
N MET A 4 17.87 -14.87 16.63
CA MET A 4 16.43 -14.84 16.42
C MET A 4 16.19 -14.38 14.99
N THR A 5 16.14 -15.31 14.05
CA THR A 5 15.52 -15.07 12.75
C THR A 5 14.04 -14.82 13.01
N THR A 6 13.69 -13.54 12.95
CA THR A 6 12.32 -13.08 13.07
C THR A 6 11.48 -13.64 11.90
N PRO A 7 10.26 -14.16 12.14
CA PRO A 7 9.48 -14.87 11.13
C PRO A 7 8.81 -13.98 10.07
N TYR A 8 9.10 -12.67 10.06
CA TYR A 8 8.74 -11.81 8.93
C TYR A 8 9.76 -12.04 7.81
N HIS A 9 9.60 -13.15 7.08
CA HIS A 9 10.09 -13.23 5.72
C HIS A 9 9.35 -12.11 4.97
N THR A 10 10.06 -11.00 4.74
CA THR A 10 9.50 -9.69 4.45
C THR A 10 8.85 -9.67 3.08
N ILE A 11 7.55 -9.95 3.01
CA ILE A 11 6.74 -9.61 1.85
C ILE A 11 6.42 -8.11 1.95
N CYS A 12 7.42 -7.24 1.78
CA CYS A 12 7.18 -5.82 1.60
C CYS A 12 7.23 -5.50 0.12
N PRO A 13 6.10 -5.21 -0.55
CA PRO A 13 6.09 -4.66 -1.91
C PRO A 13 7.00 -3.44 -2.08
N PHE A 14 7.02 -2.63 -1.04
CA PHE A 14 7.51 -1.28 -1.11
C PHE A 14 8.99 -1.22 -0.74
N ASN A 15 9.68 -0.27 -1.36
CA ASN A 15 11.04 0.07 -0.99
C ASN A 15 11.16 0.42 0.50
N ARG A 16 12.38 0.31 1.03
CA ARG A 16 12.66 0.57 2.45
C ARG A 16 12.19 1.96 2.91
N GLU A 17 12.30 2.97 2.06
CA GLU A 17 11.86 4.35 2.36
C GLU A 17 10.36 4.39 2.66
N ILE A 18 9.55 3.75 1.82
CA ILE A 18 8.10 3.66 2.00
C ILE A 18 7.77 2.87 3.27
N VAL A 19 8.42 1.73 3.50
CA VAL A 19 8.17 0.89 4.69
C VAL A 19 8.49 1.66 5.98
N GLU A 20 9.67 2.30 6.04
CA GLU A 20 10.15 3.02 7.22
C GLU A 20 9.48 4.40 7.40
N TYR A 21 8.75 4.90 6.39
CA TYR A 21 8.05 6.18 6.49
C TYR A 21 7.11 6.22 7.70
N ARG A 22 7.38 7.18 8.59
CA ARG A 22 6.55 7.48 9.75
C ARG A 22 5.68 8.69 9.45
N LYS A 23 4.38 8.46 9.44
CA LYS A 23 3.36 9.49 9.36
C LYS A 23 3.56 10.55 10.47
N PRO A 24 3.53 11.86 10.16
CA PRO A 24 3.60 12.91 11.16
C PRO A 24 2.50 12.81 12.22
N HIS A 25 2.80 13.20 13.45
CA HIS A 25 1.79 13.27 14.51
C HIS A 25 0.68 14.27 14.16
N GLY A 26 -0.58 13.89 14.39
CA GLY A 26 -1.75 14.74 14.12
C GLY A 26 -2.25 14.70 12.67
N PHE A 27 -1.68 13.85 11.83
CA PHE A 27 -2.14 13.67 10.46
C PHE A 27 -3.41 12.82 10.42
N GLU A 28 -4.50 13.39 9.90
CA GLU A 28 -5.76 12.68 9.69
C GLU A 28 -5.65 11.77 8.48
N THR A 29 -6.04 10.51 8.63
CA THR A 29 -6.10 9.59 7.50
C THR A 29 -7.41 9.85 6.74
N PRO A 30 -7.37 10.19 5.45
CA PRO A 30 -8.57 10.32 4.66
C PRO A 30 -9.30 8.98 4.53
N GLU A 31 -10.61 9.05 4.35
CA GLU A 31 -11.42 7.89 3.99
C GLU A 31 -11.35 7.66 2.48
N PHE A 32 -11.25 6.39 2.09
CA PHE A 32 -11.20 5.98 0.68
C PHE A 32 -12.32 4.99 0.39
N GLN A 33 -12.80 5.01 -0.85
CA GLN A 33 -13.67 3.95 -1.33
C GLN A 33 -12.89 2.65 -1.45
N LEU A 34 -13.53 1.55 -1.05
CA LEU A 34 -12.94 0.23 -1.21
C LEU A 34 -13.17 -0.27 -2.64
N TYR A 35 -12.17 -0.96 -3.16
CA TYR A 35 -12.17 -1.54 -4.49
C TYR A 35 -11.99 -3.05 -4.39
N ASP A 36 -13.02 -3.79 -4.80
CA ASP A 36 -13.03 -5.26 -4.75
C ASP A 36 -12.61 -5.92 -6.07
N GLY A 37 -12.39 -5.13 -7.12
CA GLY A 37 -12.05 -5.59 -8.46
C GLY A 37 -13.24 -5.70 -9.43
N THR A 38 -14.43 -5.25 -9.05
CA THR A 38 -15.65 -5.41 -9.87
C THR A 38 -16.08 -4.15 -10.64
N THR A 39 -15.61 -2.98 -10.23
CA THR A 39 -15.88 -1.69 -10.90
C THR A 39 -14.71 -1.29 -11.80
N ASP A 40 -14.82 -0.15 -12.50
CA ASP A 40 -13.73 0.35 -13.32
C ASP A 40 -12.50 0.68 -12.45
N PRO A 41 -11.32 0.05 -12.69
CA PRO A 41 -10.10 0.37 -11.96
C PRO A 41 -9.62 1.81 -12.17
N TYR A 42 -9.93 2.44 -13.31
CA TYR A 42 -9.56 3.83 -13.58
C TYR A 42 -10.37 4.81 -12.73
N ASP A 43 -11.65 4.54 -12.49
CA ASP A 43 -12.49 5.35 -11.60
C ASP A 43 -11.99 5.28 -10.15
N HIS A 44 -11.57 4.08 -9.72
CA HIS A 44 -10.93 3.89 -8.41
C HIS A 44 -9.64 4.69 -8.30
N LEU A 45 -8.75 4.58 -9.28
CA LEU A 45 -7.48 5.31 -9.31
C LEU A 45 -7.68 6.83 -9.35
N TYR A 46 -8.67 7.30 -10.11
CA TYR A 46 -8.99 8.72 -10.19
C TYR A 46 -9.48 9.26 -8.84
N SER A 47 -10.42 8.54 -8.22
CA SER A 47 -10.98 8.90 -6.91
C SER A 47 -9.90 8.88 -5.82
N PHE A 48 -9.03 7.86 -5.84
CA PHE A 48 -7.91 7.75 -4.93
C PHE A 48 -6.92 8.91 -5.08
N LYS A 49 -6.51 9.24 -6.31
CA LYS A 49 -5.60 10.37 -6.59
C LYS A 49 -6.21 11.72 -6.19
N ALA A 50 -7.49 11.93 -6.47
CA ALA A 50 -8.18 13.16 -6.05
C ALA A 50 -8.13 13.36 -4.52
N THR A 51 -8.30 12.29 -3.74
CA THR A 51 -8.16 12.34 -2.27
C THR A 51 -6.71 12.57 -1.84
N VAL A 52 -5.74 11.92 -2.48
CA VAL A 52 -4.30 12.14 -2.20
C VAL A 52 -3.94 13.62 -2.41
N ASP A 53 -4.35 14.20 -3.54
CA ASP A 53 -4.04 15.58 -3.90
C ASP A 53 -4.70 16.56 -2.92
N LEU A 54 -5.95 16.30 -2.51
CA LEU A 54 -6.67 17.12 -1.54
C LEU A 54 -5.95 17.18 -0.18
N TYR A 55 -5.40 16.05 0.27
CA TYR A 55 -4.72 15.95 1.56
C TYR A 55 -3.20 16.18 1.47
N ASN A 56 -2.66 16.47 0.28
CA ASN A 56 -1.22 16.61 0.02
C ASN A 56 -0.40 15.45 0.59
N LEU A 57 -0.88 14.21 0.38
CA LEU A 57 -0.22 13.02 0.93
C LEU A 57 1.12 12.78 0.18
N PRO A 58 2.23 12.55 0.88
CA PRO A 58 3.48 12.19 0.22
C PRO A 58 3.42 10.76 -0.32
N GLU A 59 4.22 10.48 -1.36
CA GLU A 59 4.24 9.20 -2.08
C GLU A 59 4.36 7.96 -1.16
N PRO A 60 5.21 7.96 -0.10
CA PRO A 60 5.23 6.87 0.86
C PRO A 60 3.91 6.58 1.58
N GLU A 61 3.17 7.63 1.93
CA GLU A 61 1.86 7.49 2.57
C GLU A 61 0.81 7.05 1.54
N LEU A 62 0.89 7.56 0.31
CA LEU A 62 0.05 7.14 -0.83
C LEU A 62 0.14 5.64 -1.06
N CYS A 63 1.35 5.09 -1.19
CA CYS A 63 1.56 3.66 -1.43
C CYS A 63 0.94 2.79 -0.32
N LYS A 64 1.13 3.20 0.95
CA LYS A 64 0.55 2.52 2.11
C LYS A 64 -0.97 2.56 2.11
N LEU A 65 -1.56 3.72 1.79
CA LEU A 65 -3.01 3.90 1.79
C LEU A 65 -3.67 3.19 0.61
N PHE A 66 -3.04 3.17 -0.57
CA PHE A 66 -3.59 2.49 -1.75
C PHE A 66 -3.89 1.02 -1.46
N TRP A 67 -2.94 0.32 -0.84
CA TRP A 67 -3.12 -1.07 -0.38
C TRP A 67 -4.38 -1.24 0.48
N THR A 68 -4.64 -0.31 1.40
CA THR A 68 -5.81 -0.40 2.30
C THR A 68 -7.15 -0.22 1.60
N THR A 69 -7.15 0.31 0.37
CA THR A 69 -8.36 0.44 -0.44
C THR A 69 -8.74 -0.85 -1.15
N LEU A 70 -7.81 -1.81 -1.29
CA LEU A 70 -8.06 -3.06 -2.00
C LEU A 70 -8.76 -4.06 -1.07
N THR A 71 -9.87 -4.62 -1.52
CA THR A 71 -10.64 -5.62 -0.78
C THR A 71 -11.00 -6.80 -1.68
N GLY A 72 -11.62 -7.83 -1.11
CA GLY A 72 -12.13 -8.98 -1.86
C GLY A 72 -11.10 -9.61 -2.81
N ASN A 73 -11.46 -9.72 -4.09
CA ASN A 73 -10.61 -10.33 -5.10
C ASN A 73 -9.40 -9.45 -5.46
N ALA A 74 -9.57 -8.12 -5.55
CA ALA A 74 -8.47 -7.20 -5.81
C ALA A 74 -7.40 -7.25 -4.71
N GLY A 75 -7.82 -7.26 -3.44
CA GLY A 75 -6.91 -7.38 -2.29
C GLY A 75 -6.14 -8.71 -2.31
N ARG A 76 -6.83 -9.83 -2.63
CA ARG A 76 -6.17 -11.14 -2.74
C ARG A 76 -5.20 -11.22 -3.92
N TRP A 77 -5.58 -10.68 -5.07
CA TRP A 77 -4.69 -10.60 -6.23
C TRP A 77 -3.42 -9.82 -5.88
N PHE A 78 -3.55 -8.66 -5.24
CA PHE A 78 -2.41 -7.87 -4.84
C PHE A 78 -1.56 -8.64 -3.83
N TYR A 79 -2.14 -9.23 -2.79
CA TYR A 79 -1.39 -10.04 -1.81
C TYR A 79 -0.62 -11.21 -2.45
N ASN A 80 -1.20 -11.87 -3.45
CA ASN A 80 -0.51 -12.92 -4.20
C ASN A 80 0.63 -12.34 -5.04
N LEU A 81 0.41 -11.20 -5.70
CA LEU A 81 1.48 -10.47 -6.38
C LEU A 81 2.61 -10.13 -5.41
N LEU A 82 2.29 -9.76 -4.16
CA LEU A 82 3.29 -9.49 -3.14
C LEU A 82 4.12 -10.73 -2.80
N LEU A 83 3.47 -11.88 -2.62
CA LEU A 83 4.13 -13.16 -2.32
C LEU A 83 5.11 -13.60 -3.41
N ASP A 84 4.82 -13.25 -4.67
CA ASP A 84 5.66 -13.58 -5.82
C ASP A 84 6.85 -12.61 -5.99
N LEU A 85 6.86 -11.48 -5.28
CA LEU A 85 7.98 -10.53 -5.30
C LEU A 85 8.99 -10.90 -4.22
N ASP A 86 10.10 -11.54 -4.63
CA ASP A 86 11.19 -12.00 -3.76
C ASP A 86 12.00 -10.86 -3.07
N ASN A 87 11.59 -9.59 -3.18
CA ASN A 87 12.37 -8.48 -2.65
C ASN A 87 11.55 -7.24 -2.28
N CYS A 88 12.09 -6.49 -1.31
CA CYS A 88 11.51 -5.24 -0.81
C CYS A 88 11.86 -4.01 -1.64
N GLU A 89 12.07 -4.12 -2.95
CA GLU A 89 12.39 -2.98 -3.82
C GLU A 89 11.48 -2.87 -5.06
N SER A 90 10.48 -3.76 -5.23
CA SER A 90 9.89 -3.99 -6.55
C SER A 90 8.56 -3.30 -6.88
N LEU A 91 7.94 -2.51 -5.99
CA LEU A 91 6.72 -1.74 -6.35
C LEU A 91 6.91 -0.23 -6.17
N VAL A 92 6.97 0.47 -7.30
CA VAL A 92 6.73 1.90 -7.48
C VAL A 92 5.47 2.01 -8.35
N LEU A 93 4.42 2.64 -7.84
CA LEU A 93 3.12 2.78 -8.53
C LEU A 93 3.13 3.95 -9.52
#